data_AF-A0A9P1HXD6-F1
#
_entry.id   AF-A0A9P1HXD6-F1
#
_cell.length_a   1.000
_cell.length_b   1.000
_cell.length_c   1.000
_cell.angle_alpha   90.00
_cell.angle_beta   90.00
_cell.angle_gamma   90.00
#
_symmetry.space_group_name_H-M   'P 1'
#
loop_
_entity.id
_entity.type
_entity.pdbx_description
1 polymer ?
#
loop_
_entity_poly.entity_id
_entity_poly.type
_entity_poly.pdbx_seq_one_letter_code
_entity_poly.pdbx_strand_id
1 'polypeptide(L)'
;MPPSKKLPDYETNTRILCKHAGFFYDAKIIDKKQEGPETAFLIHYQGWHKRHDEWITQTESLEKFKDFSDEAHNSAKNEYREAKDAKAKAGKKKSKQDMDDELRKSETGSRASTPSDRAGGSTKANSITIANASTSAARGIKRKADDNSFVEPLKEGPNEYFIRMPKNLMQVLVDDHDMVNRHCKLTRLPARYTVEMIIQDYCESSVKKAPEQAVDEVVIEYENSSAQSSGYQLVQSALGIQDYFDTLLGFQLLYKFERQQYYDELVKAREVPKTNENEVPSKKRRSTKEPEPEVPPTTTAPRSIKPSKMYGLPHLLRLLSRFDVYLKLTSWKERTIKMITTAIHDFLVYLNKNLSKYYIMNRDYDVASPAYQRQATTL
;
A
#
# COMPACT_ATOMS: atom_id res chain seq x y z
N MET A 1 23.26 -4.44 48.90
CA MET A 1 22.29 -5.03 47.96
C MET A 1 21.10 -4.09 47.87
N PRO A 2 20.70 -3.61 46.68
CA PRO A 2 19.47 -2.84 46.56
C PRO A 2 18.27 -3.74 46.88
N PRO A 3 17.19 -3.20 47.47
CA PRO A 3 16.03 -4.00 47.87
C PRO A 3 15.36 -4.61 46.63
N SER A 4 15.14 -5.92 46.66
CA SER A 4 14.39 -6.64 45.64
C SER A 4 12.99 -6.04 45.55
N LYS A 5 12.69 -5.32 44.46
CA LYS A 5 11.35 -4.79 44.21
C LYS A 5 10.41 -5.98 44.13
N LYS A 6 9.45 -6.07 45.06
CA LYS A 6 8.39 -7.08 44.99
C LYS A 6 7.67 -6.87 43.66
N LEU A 7 7.72 -7.87 42.79
CA LEU A 7 6.99 -7.87 41.55
C LEU A 7 5.49 -7.88 41.88
N PRO A 8 4.67 -6.97 41.32
CA PRO A 8 3.24 -6.94 41.58
C PRO A 8 2.59 -8.22 41.02
N ASP A 9 1.79 -8.88 41.84
CA ASP A 9 0.96 -10.01 41.43
C ASP A 9 -0.48 -9.51 41.28
N TYR A 10 -1.04 -9.67 40.08
CA TYR A 10 -2.38 -9.21 39.77
C TYR A 10 -3.32 -10.40 39.59
N GLU A 11 -4.52 -10.30 40.16
CA GLU A 11 -5.54 -11.33 39.99
C GLU A 11 -6.26 -11.20 38.65
N THR A 12 -6.72 -12.33 38.11
CA THR A 12 -7.60 -12.31 36.93
C THR A 12 -8.90 -11.58 37.26
N ASN A 13 -9.46 -10.93 36.25
CA ASN A 13 -10.58 -9.99 36.35
C ASN A 13 -10.32 -8.64 37.04
N THR A 14 -9.08 -8.34 37.46
CA THR A 14 -8.74 -7.02 37.97
C THR A 14 -8.82 -5.97 36.86
N ARG A 15 -9.43 -4.83 37.16
CA ARG A 15 -9.48 -3.67 36.26
C ARG A 15 -8.24 -2.81 36.50
N ILE A 16 -7.55 -2.46 35.42
CA ILE A 16 -6.28 -1.71 35.45
C ILE A 16 -6.29 -0.65 34.35
N LEU A 17 -5.40 0.33 34.46
CA LEU A 17 -5.07 1.23 33.37
C LEU A 17 -3.80 0.73 32.69
N CYS A 18 -3.91 0.28 31.44
CA CYS A 18 -2.79 -0.25 30.66
C CYS A 18 -2.31 0.78 29.63
N LYS A 19 -1.00 1.00 29.57
CA LYS A 19 -0.35 1.90 28.62
C LYS A 19 -0.22 1.24 27.24
N HIS A 20 -0.86 1.82 26.24
CA HIS A 20 -0.76 1.42 24.84
C HIS A 20 -0.54 2.65 23.94
N ALA A 21 0.39 2.59 22.99
CA ALA A 21 0.72 3.71 22.08
C ALA A 21 0.95 5.09 22.79
N GLY A 22 1.50 5.06 24.00
CA GLY A 22 1.80 6.25 24.80
C GLY A 22 0.67 6.77 25.71
N PHE A 23 -0.54 6.22 25.62
CA PHE A 23 -1.69 6.61 26.43
C PHE A 23 -2.16 5.47 27.33
N PHE A 24 -2.77 5.80 28.47
CA PHE A 24 -3.38 4.81 29.36
C PHE A 24 -4.84 4.57 28.96
N TYR A 25 -5.22 3.30 28.86
CA TYR A 25 -6.58 2.87 28.55
C TYR A 25 -7.11 1.98 29.64
N ASP A 26 -8.43 2.00 29.82
CA ASP A 26 -9.11 1.03 30.66
C ASP A 26 -8.91 -0.37 30.11
N ALA A 27 -8.43 -1.26 30.96
CA ALA A 27 -8.23 -2.65 30.61
C ALA A 27 -8.60 -3.57 31.77
N LYS A 28 -8.75 -4.84 31.44
CA LYS A 28 -9.06 -5.91 32.39
C LYS A 28 -8.12 -7.08 32.15
N ILE A 29 -7.57 -7.63 33.23
CA ILE A 29 -6.78 -8.84 33.17
C ILE A 29 -7.75 -10.01 32.93
N ILE A 30 -7.61 -10.70 31.80
CA ILE A 30 -8.47 -11.84 31.47
C ILE A 30 -7.84 -13.13 31.95
N ASP A 31 -6.53 -13.29 31.76
CA ASP A 31 -5.83 -14.54 32.03
C ASP A 31 -4.44 -14.29 32.61
N LYS A 32 -3.89 -15.28 33.31
CA LYS A 32 -2.53 -15.27 33.81
C LYS A 32 -1.85 -16.61 33.52
N LYS A 33 -0.66 -16.57 32.94
CA LYS A 33 0.13 -17.75 32.55
C LYS A 33 1.52 -17.63 33.13
N GLN A 34 2.02 -18.70 33.73
CA GLN A 34 3.42 -18.79 34.15
C GLN A 34 4.28 -19.23 32.96
N GLU A 35 5.19 -18.38 32.50
CA GLU A 35 6.06 -18.66 31.35
C GLU A 35 7.51 -18.65 31.84
N GLY A 36 7.98 -19.81 32.30
CA GLY A 36 9.31 -19.97 32.88
C GLY A 36 9.44 -19.30 34.26
N PRO A 37 10.44 -18.41 34.48
CA PRO A 37 10.63 -17.74 35.76
C PRO A 37 9.71 -16.53 35.99
N GLU A 38 8.94 -16.08 34.99
CA GLU A 38 8.07 -14.90 35.07
C GLU A 38 6.59 -15.24 34.83
N THR A 39 5.69 -14.43 35.39
CA THR A 39 4.25 -14.50 35.13
C THR A 39 3.88 -13.53 34.01
N ALA A 40 3.06 -13.96 33.05
CA ALA A 40 2.48 -13.12 32.01
C ALA A 40 0.97 -12.96 32.21
N PHE A 41 0.45 -11.77 31.94
CA PHE A 41 -0.96 -11.40 32.08
C PHE A 41 -1.55 -11.07 30.71
N LEU A 42 -2.71 -11.64 30.38
CA LEU A 42 -3.47 -11.29 29.18
C LEU A 42 -4.38 -10.11 29.48
N ILE A 43 -4.16 -9.01 28.78
CA ILE A 43 -4.85 -7.74 28.97
C ILE A 43 -5.87 -7.52 27.85
N HIS A 44 -7.11 -7.24 28.22
CA HIS A 44 -8.17 -6.83 27.29
C HIS A 44 -8.58 -5.39 27.54
N TYR A 45 -8.49 -4.58 26.49
CA TYR A 45 -8.85 -3.16 26.55
C TYR A 45 -10.36 -2.97 26.42
N GLN A 46 -10.93 -2.15 27.30
CA GLN A 46 -12.38 -1.96 27.36
C GLN A 46 -12.89 -1.24 26.11
N GLY A 47 -13.82 -1.90 25.40
CA GLY A 47 -14.38 -1.41 24.13
C GLY A 47 -13.52 -1.73 22.90
N TRP A 48 -12.46 -2.53 23.04
CA TRP A 48 -11.62 -2.95 21.93
C TRP A 48 -11.99 -4.38 21.50
N HIS A 49 -11.70 -4.73 20.25
CA HIS A 49 -11.89 -6.10 19.76
C HIS A 49 -10.81 -7.03 20.33
N LYS A 50 -11.15 -8.30 20.61
CA LYS A 50 -10.24 -9.34 21.16
C LYS A 50 -8.91 -9.56 20.42
N ARG A 51 -8.82 -9.05 19.18
CA ARG A 51 -7.58 -9.11 18.38
C ARG A 51 -6.49 -8.17 18.89
N HIS A 52 -6.86 -7.24 19.77
CA HIS A 52 -5.98 -6.28 20.42
C HIS A 52 -5.65 -6.68 21.86
N ASP A 53 -5.97 -7.92 22.25
CA ASP A 53 -5.60 -8.43 23.56
C ASP A 53 -4.11 -8.72 23.56
N GLU A 54 -3.40 -8.26 24.59
CA GLU A 54 -1.93 -8.30 24.66
C GLU A 54 -1.48 -9.12 25.87
N TRP A 55 -0.48 -9.97 25.68
CA TRP A 55 0.23 -10.62 26.79
C TRP A 55 1.34 -9.69 27.27
N ILE A 56 1.32 -9.35 28.56
CA ILE A 56 2.27 -8.45 29.20
C ILE A 56 2.96 -9.21 30.33
N THR A 57 4.29 -9.24 30.34
CA THR A 57 5.06 -9.94 31.38
C THR A 57 5.04 -9.15 32.69
N GLN A 58 5.35 -9.82 33.79
CA GLN A 58 5.41 -9.20 35.12
C GLN A 58 6.47 -8.09 35.20
N THR A 59 7.53 -8.16 34.38
CA THR A 59 8.52 -7.09 34.28
C THR A 59 7.95 -5.86 33.56
N GLU A 60 7.18 -6.06 32.48
CA GLU A 60 6.55 -4.96 31.74
C GLU A 60 5.36 -4.33 32.48
N SER A 61 4.67 -5.10 33.33
CA SER A 61 3.51 -4.59 34.09
C SER A 61 3.90 -3.43 35.03
N LEU A 62 5.13 -3.39 35.54
CA LEU A 62 5.64 -2.29 36.37
C LEU A 62 5.64 -0.93 35.66
N GLU A 63 5.84 -0.90 34.34
CA GLU A 63 5.87 0.34 33.56
C GLU A 63 4.55 0.61 32.84
N LYS A 64 3.85 -0.45 32.45
CA LYS A 64 2.62 -0.35 31.64
C LYS A 64 1.36 -0.26 32.48
N PHE A 65 1.34 -0.79 33.71
CA PHE A 65 0.13 -0.81 34.52
C PHE A 65 0.10 0.35 35.52
N LYS A 66 -1.07 0.93 35.67
CA LYS A 66 -1.45 1.78 36.78
C LYS A 66 -2.69 1.21 37.43
N ASP A 67 -2.77 1.35 38.74
CA ASP A 67 -3.97 0.96 39.47
C ASP A 67 -5.16 1.78 38.99
N PHE A 68 -6.30 1.12 38.87
CA PHE A 68 -7.53 1.78 38.46
C PHE A 68 -8.02 2.68 39.60
N SER A 69 -7.82 3.98 39.44
CA SER A 69 -8.41 5.04 40.25
C SER A 69 -9.23 5.95 39.34
N ASP A 70 -10.39 6.42 39.81
CA ASP A 70 -11.27 7.30 39.04
C ASP A 70 -10.57 8.59 38.62
N GLU A 71 -9.63 9.09 39.43
CA GLU A 71 -8.79 10.25 39.13
C GLU A 71 -7.81 9.96 37.97
N ALA A 72 -7.14 8.81 38.02
CA ALA A 72 -6.20 8.38 36.99
C ALA A 72 -6.90 8.09 35.65
N HIS A 73 -8.11 7.51 35.71
CA HIS A 73 -8.95 7.27 34.54
C HIS A 73 -9.35 8.59 33.87
N ASN A 74 -9.80 9.56 34.65
CA ASN A 74 -10.20 10.86 34.13
C ASN A 74 -9.02 11.65 33.55
N SER A 75 -7.83 11.59 34.17
CA SER A 75 -6.61 12.19 33.62
C SER A 75 -6.25 11.59 32.26
N ALA A 76 -6.19 10.25 32.16
CA ALA A 76 -5.88 9.57 30.91
C ALA A 76 -6.88 9.88 29.78
N LYS A 77 -8.17 9.97 30.13
CA LYS A 77 -9.23 10.34 29.18
C LYS A 77 -9.12 11.79 28.72
N ASN A 78 -8.70 12.70 29.59
CA ASN A 78 -8.47 14.11 29.25
C ASN A 78 -7.22 14.27 28.38
N GLU A 79 -6.11 13.59 28.71
CA GLU A 79 -4.88 13.58 27.91
C GLU A 79 -5.14 13.08 26.47
N TYR A 80 -5.93 12.01 26.32
CA TYR A 80 -6.31 11.50 25.00
C TYR A 80 -7.18 12.50 24.21
N ARG A 81 -8.12 13.18 24.88
CA ARG A 81 -8.97 14.22 24.26
C ARG A 81 -8.14 15.43 23.83
N GLU A 82 -7.25 15.91 24.68
CA GLU A 82 -6.38 17.04 24.38
C GLU A 82 -5.42 16.72 23.22
N ALA A 83 -4.85 15.52 23.18
CA ALA A 83 -4.02 15.08 22.05
C ALA A 83 -4.81 15.03 20.73
N LYS A 84 -6.11 14.67 20.78
CA LYS A 84 -7.00 14.67 19.61
C LYS A 84 -7.34 16.11 19.17
N ASP A 85 -7.63 16.99 20.12
CA ASP A 85 -7.96 18.40 19.84
C ASP A 85 -6.73 19.19 19.34
N ALA A 86 -5.53 18.89 19.85
CA ALA A 86 -4.28 19.46 19.36
C ALA A 86 -4.02 19.06 17.89
N LYS A 87 -4.27 17.80 17.52
CA LYS A 87 -4.20 17.34 16.13
C LYS A 87 -5.24 18.04 15.24
N ALA A 88 -6.45 18.27 15.75
CA ALA A 88 -7.49 19.00 15.01
C ALA A 88 -7.13 20.49 14.80
N LYS A 89 -6.54 21.15 15.80
CA LYS A 89 -6.08 22.55 15.71
C LYS A 89 -4.88 22.72 14.78
N ALA A 90 -3.94 21.77 14.76
CA ALA A 90 -2.82 21.76 13.82
C ALA A 90 -3.27 21.63 12.35
N GLY A 91 -4.35 20.86 12.09
CA GLY A 91 -4.96 20.76 10.77
C GLY A 91 -5.58 22.06 10.25
N LYS A 92 -6.17 22.88 11.14
CA LYS A 92 -6.78 24.17 10.78
C LYS A 92 -5.76 25.29 10.55
N LYS A 93 -4.60 25.26 11.19
CA LYS A 93 -3.54 26.26 10.96
C LYS A 93 -2.92 26.15 9.56
N LYS A 94 -2.90 24.94 8.99
CA LYS A 94 -2.41 24.70 7.62
C LYS A 94 -3.33 25.27 6.53
N SER A 95 -4.63 25.39 6.79
CA SER A 95 -5.59 25.93 5.79
C SER A 95 -5.74 27.46 5.81
N LYS A 96 -5.16 28.16 6.79
CA LYS A 96 -5.27 29.61 6.92
C LYS A 96 -4.02 30.36 6.43
N GLN A 97 -2.91 29.65 6.20
CA GLN A 97 -1.65 30.24 5.77
C GLN A 97 -1.52 30.33 4.23
N ASP A 98 -2.34 29.59 3.47
CA ASP A 98 -2.35 29.60 2.00
C ASP A 98 -3.32 30.62 1.36
N MET A 99 -4.01 31.48 2.15
CA MET A 99 -4.94 32.50 1.63
C MET A 99 -4.51 33.96 1.82
N ASP A 100 -3.42 34.22 2.55
CA ASP A 100 -2.98 35.61 2.86
C ASP A 100 -1.90 36.15 1.89
N ASP A 101 -1.36 35.33 0.97
CA ASP A 101 -0.24 35.74 0.08
C ASP A 101 -0.68 36.26 -1.31
N GLU A 102 -1.97 36.23 -1.63
CA GLU A 102 -2.49 36.65 -2.95
C GLU A 102 -3.23 38.01 -2.97
N LEU A 103 -3.25 38.76 -1.85
CA LEU A 103 -4.01 40.02 -1.73
C LEU A 103 -3.16 41.31 -1.64
N ARG A 104 -1.86 41.25 -1.93
CA ARG A 104 -0.97 42.44 -1.89
C ARG A 104 -0.56 43.04 -3.24
N LYS A 105 -1.29 42.76 -4.33
CA LYS A 105 -1.12 43.48 -5.61
C LYS A 105 -2.46 43.84 -6.26
N SER A 106 -3.02 44.98 -5.86
CA SER A 106 -3.60 45.99 -6.77
C SER A 106 -4.31 47.09 -5.96
N GLU A 107 -3.59 48.17 -5.64
CA GLU A 107 -4.22 49.46 -5.39
C GLU A 107 -4.44 50.15 -6.74
N THR A 108 -5.70 50.43 -7.09
CA THR A 108 -6.20 51.73 -7.59
C THR A 108 -7.65 51.60 -8.07
N GLY A 109 -8.56 52.46 -7.58
CA GLY A 109 -9.78 52.81 -8.32
C GLY A 109 -11.15 52.72 -7.61
N SER A 110 -11.36 53.52 -6.57
CA SER A 110 -12.53 54.41 -6.34
C SER A 110 -14.01 53.98 -6.54
N ARG A 111 -14.81 54.34 -5.52
CA ARG A 111 -16.25 54.77 -5.50
C ARG A 111 -17.32 53.65 -5.60
N ALA A 112 -18.38 53.56 -4.79
CA ALA A 112 -19.05 54.46 -3.85
C ALA A 112 -19.98 53.69 -2.85
N SER A 113 -20.34 54.34 -1.76
CA SER A 113 -21.33 54.02 -0.70
C SER A 113 -22.76 53.81 -1.25
N THR A 114 -23.78 53.17 -0.64
CA THR A 114 -24.28 53.07 0.76
C THR A 114 -25.46 52.03 0.83
N PRO A 115 -26.00 51.67 2.03
CA PRO A 115 -26.83 50.49 2.30
C PRO A 115 -28.34 50.76 2.46
N SER A 116 -29.21 49.72 2.45
CA SER A 116 -30.30 49.52 3.43
C SER A 116 -31.16 48.27 3.16
N ASP A 117 -31.70 47.75 4.27
CA ASP A 117 -32.72 46.72 4.49
C ASP A 117 -33.96 46.74 3.56
N ARG A 118 -34.63 45.57 3.41
CA ARG A 118 -35.98 45.28 3.97
C ARG A 118 -36.60 43.95 3.47
N ALA A 119 -36.94 43.11 4.45
CA ALA A 119 -38.09 42.22 4.63
C ALA A 119 -38.79 41.49 3.45
N GLY A 120 -38.99 40.18 3.67
CA GLY A 120 -40.33 39.62 3.87
C GLY A 120 -40.99 38.89 2.69
N GLY A 121 -41.32 37.60 2.88
CA GLY A 121 -42.22 36.88 1.98
C GLY A 121 -42.18 35.35 2.14
N SER A 122 -42.97 34.84 3.08
CA SER A 122 -43.24 33.41 3.34
C SER A 122 -44.32 32.87 2.39
N THR A 123 -44.18 31.61 1.93
CA THR A 123 -45.33 30.69 1.78
C THR A 123 -44.93 29.24 2.08
N LYS A 124 -45.78 28.64 2.93
CA LYS A 124 -45.84 27.28 3.49
C LYS A 124 -45.96 26.14 2.46
N ALA A 125 -45.52 24.94 2.87
CA ALA A 125 -46.27 23.65 2.94
C ALA A 125 -45.28 22.47 2.79
N ASN A 126 -45.38 21.30 3.42
CA ASN A 126 -46.16 20.78 4.54
C ASN A 126 -45.38 19.56 5.06
N SER A 127 -45.41 19.36 6.37
CA SER A 127 -44.91 18.20 7.11
C SER A 127 -45.81 16.98 6.93
N ILE A 128 -45.25 15.77 6.85
CA ILE A 128 -45.82 14.58 7.51
C ILE A 128 -44.68 13.72 8.08
N THR A 129 -44.60 13.72 9.40
CA THR A 129 -43.95 12.75 10.28
C THR A 129 -44.87 11.56 10.52
N ILE A 130 -44.37 10.33 10.50
CA ILE A 130 -44.89 9.23 11.34
C ILE A 130 -43.71 8.46 11.93
N ALA A 131 -43.68 8.41 13.26
CA ALA A 131 -42.87 7.52 14.09
C ALA A 131 -43.70 6.28 14.47
N ASN A 132 -43.05 5.12 14.68
CA ASN A 132 -43.23 4.30 15.90
C ASN A 132 -42.31 3.06 15.96
N ALA A 133 -41.48 3.05 17.01
CA ALA A 133 -41.20 2.01 18.01
C ALA A 133 -41.22 0.48 17.69
N SER A 134 -40.02 -0.11 17.79
CA SER A 134 -39.59 -1.31 18.56
C SER A 134 -40.52 -2.51 18.85
N THR A 135 -40.05 -3.75 18.60
CA THR A 135 -39.83 -4.83 19.63
C THR A 135 -39.28 -6.18 19.07
N SER A 136 -38.24 -6.69 19.76
CA SER A 136 -37.83 -8.09 20.08
C SER A 136 -37.79 -9.27 19.07
N ALA A 137 -36.57 -9.83 18.95
CA ALA A 137 -36.14 -11.24 19.16
C ALA A 137 -36.64 -12.41 18.28
N ALA A 138 -35.70 -13.06 17.55
CA ALA A 138 -35.18 -14.43 17.80
C ALA A 138 -34.85 -15.27 16.52
N ARG A 139 -33.55 -15.65 16.42
CA ARG A 139 -32.93 -16.93 15.99
C ARG A 139 -33.29 -17.61 14.64
N GLY A 140 -32.25 -17.88 13.82
CA GLY A 140 -32.31 -18.90 12.75
C GLY A 140 -31.12 -19.03 11.79
N ILE A 141 -29.98 -19.55 12.27
CA ILE A 141 -29.09 -20.54 11.59
C ILE A 141 -28.38 -20.21 10.24
N LYS A 142 -27.05 -20.02 10.38
CA LYS A 142 -25.89 -20.43 9.55
C LYS A 142 -26.14 -21.02 8.15
N ARG A 143 -25.40 -20.49 7.16
CA ARG A 143 -24.54 -21.32 6.27
C ARG A 143 -23.19 -20.59 6.04
N LYS A 144 -22.12 -21.36 6.22
CA LYS A 144 -20.70 -20.97 6.14
C LYS A 144 -20.27 -20.80 4.67
N ALA A 145 -19.45 -19.80 4.40
CA ALA A 145 -18.51 -19.81 3.28
C ALA A 145 -17.10 -19.81 3.89
N ASP A 146 -16.53 -21.00 4.05
CA ASP A 146 -15.09 -21.19 4.25
C ASP A 146 -14.45 -21.13 2.87
N ASP A 147 -13.81 -20.01 2.54
CA ASP A 147 -12.62 -20.01 1.69
C ASP A 147 -11.84 -18.73 1.95
N ASN A 148 -10.83 -18.82 2.80
CA ASN A 148 -9.72 -17.90 2.73
C ASN A 148 -8.49 -18.64 3.27
N SER A 149 -7.56 -18.92 2.36
CA SER A 149 -6.20 -19.32 2.66
C SER A 149 -5.52 -18.19 3.45
N PHE A 150 -5.73 -18.19 4.76
CA PHE A 150 -5.05 -17.29 5.68
C PHE A 150 -3.62 -17.77 5.85
N VAL A 151 -2.72 -17.12 5.13
CA VAL A 151 -1.29 -17.17 5.39
C VAL A 151 -1.07 -16.52 6.76
N GLU A 152 -0.52 -17.28 7.72
CA GLU A 152 -0.17 -16.76 9.05
C GLU A 152 0.70 -15.49 8.94
N PRO A 153 0.47 -14.44 9.76
CA PRO A 153 1.39 -13.34 9.88
C PRO A 153 2.69 -13.85 10.50
N LEU A 154 3.74 -13.95 9.70
CA LEU A 154 5.09 -14.21 10.18
C LEU A 154 5.47 -13.10 11.17
N LYS A 155 5.84 -13.51 12.40
CA LYS A 155 6.17 -12.65 13.53
C LYS A 155 7.18 -11.56 13.13
N GLU A 156 6.79 -10.30 13.35
CA GLU A 156 7.61 -9.11 13.09
C GLU A 156 8.78 -9.06 14.07
N GLY A 157 9.99 -9.36 13.58
CA GLY A 157 11.23 -9.26 14.34
C GLY A 157 11.80 -7.83 14.34
N PRO A 158 12.71 -7.49 15.26
CA PRO A 158 13.23 -6.12 15.46
C PRO A 158 14.15 -5.57 14.34
N ASN A 159 14.32 -6.30 13.23
CA ASN A 159 15.15 -5.93 12.07
C ASN A 159 14.34 -5.85 10.77
N GLU A 160 13.07 -5.43 10.83
CA GLU A 160 12.25 -5.36 9.62
C GLU A 160 12.60 -4.17 8.74
N TYR A 161 13.24 -4.47 7.61
CA TYR A 161 13.43 -3.58 6.47
C TYR A 161 12.07 -3.31 5.80
N PHE A 162 11.28 -2.44 6.43
CA PHE A 162 9.94 -2.11 5.96
C PHE A 162 9.99 -1.12 4.79
N ILE A 163 9.30 -1.46 3.70
CA ILE A 163 9.15 -0.59 2.53
C ILE A 163 7.98 0.37 2.79
N ARG A 164 8.33 1.60 3.14
CA ARG A 164 7.38 2.67 3.42
C ARG A 164 6.92 3.37 2.15
N MET A 165 5.68 3.11 1.74
CA MET A 165 5.08 3.75 0.57
C MET A 165 4.74 5.23 0.81
N PRO A 166 5.14 6.16 -0.10
CA PRO A 166 4.70 7.55 -0.09
C PRO A 166 3.19 7.70 -0.19
N LYS A 167 2.62 8.72 0.47
CA LYS A 167 1.16 8.94 0.55
C LYS A 167 0.48 9.09 -0.81
N ASN A 168 1.10 9.79 -1.76
CA ASN A 168 0.51 9.99 -3.08
C ASN A 168 0.44 8.68 -3.87
N LEU A 169 1.47 7.83 -3.75
CA LEU A 169 1.48 6.51 -4.38
C LEU A 169 0.46 5.57 -3.72
N MET A 170 0.26 5.69 -2.41
CA MET A 170 -0.82 5.00 -1.71
C MET A 170 -2.20 5.45 -2.18
N GLN A 171 -2.40 6.75 -2.44
CA GLN A 171 -3.66 7.25 -2.98
C GLN A 171 -3.96 6.63 -4.36
N VAL A 172 -2.95 6.51 -5.23
CA VAL A 172 -3.11 5.82 -6.53
C VAL A 172 -3.57 4.38 -6.35
N LEU A 173 -3.07 3.65 -5.34
CA LEU A 173 -3.53 2.28 -5.05
C LEU A 173 -4.98 2.22 -4.53
N VAL A 174 -5.36 3.18 -3.68
CA VAL A 174 -6.75 3.29 -3.19
C VAL A 174 -7.69 3.56 -4.35
N ASP A 175 -7.34 4.50 -5.21
CA ASP A 175 -8.17 4.84 -6.35
C ASP A 175 -8.22 3.72 -7.40
N ASP A 176 -7.08 3.08 -7.70
CA ASP A 176 -6.99 1.91 -8.58
C ASP A 176 -7.90 0.77 -8.10
N HIS A 177 -7.85 0.45 -6.80
CA HIS A 177 -8.73 -0.55 -6.20
C HIS A 177 -10.21 -0.22 -6.42
N ASP A 178 -10.62 1.02 -6.19
CA ASP A 178 -12.01 1.45 -6.37
C ASP A 178 -12.41 1.48 -7.86
N MET A 179 -11.51 1.90 -8.74
CA MET A 179 -11.77 1.92 -10.18
C MET A 179 -12.03 0.52 -10.73
N VAL A 180 -11.23 -0.46 -10.32
CA VAL A 180 -11.38 -1.84 -10.80
C VAL A 180 -12.56 -2.54 -10.12
N ASN A 181 -12.62 -2.51 -8.79
CA ASN A 181 -13.57 -3.36 -8.05
C ASN A 181 -14.94 -2.72 -7.83
N ARG A 182 -15.05 -1.38 -7.80
CA ARG A 182 -16.33 -0.68 -7.58
C ARG A 182 -16.90 -0.06 -8.84
N HIS A 183 -16.05 0.51 -9.69
CA HIS A 183 -16.50 1.20 -10.91
C HIS A 183 -16.46 0.32 -12.16
N CYS A 184 -16.05 -0.96 -12.04
CA CYS A 184 -15.94 -1.91 -13.14
C CYS A 184 -15.14 -1.35 -14.33
N LYS A 185 -14.06 -0.63 -14.02
CA LYS A 185 -13.12 -0.11 -15.03
C LYS A 185 -11.90 -1.02 -15.13
N LEU A 186 -11.37 -1.13 -16.32
CA LEU A 186 -10.13 -1.85 -16.59
C LEU A 186 -9.04 -0.86 -16.95
N THR A 187 -7.81 -1.22 -16.67
CA THR A 187 -6.67 -0.48 -17.19
C THR A 187 -6.57 -0.68 -18.70
N ARG A 188 -6.17 0.38 -19.40
CA ARG A 188 -5.94 0.31 -20.84
C ARG A 188 -4.67 -0.48 -21.13
N LEU A 189 -4.80 -1.48 -22.00
CA LEU A 189 -3.67 -2.28 -22.48
C LEU A 189 -3.53 -2.11 -24.00
N PRO A 190 -2.30 -1.90 -24.52
CA PRO A 190 -1.07 -1.63 -23.75
C PRO A 190 -1.14 -0.28 -23.01
N ALA A 191 -0.49 -0.21 -21.85
CA ALA A 191 -0.45 0.99 -21.02
C ALA A 191 0.26 2.14 -21.75
N ARG A 192 -0.19 3.38 -21.50
CA ARG A 192 0.40 4.60 -22.07
C ARG A 192 1.87 4.76 -21.69
N TYR A 193 2.20 4.45 -20.44
CA TYR A 193 3.56 4.34 -19.93
C TYR A 193 3.69 2.96 -19.29
N THR A 194 4.48 2.11 -19.91
CA THR A 194 4.67 0.72 -19.47
C THR A 194 5.68 0.65 -18.33
N VAL A 195 5.67 -0.43 -17.56
CA VAL A 195 6.65 -0.66 -16.50
C VAL A 195 8.09 -0.65 -17.05
N GLU A 196 8.30 -1.23 -18.24
CA GLU A 196 9.60 -1.20 -18.92
C GLU A 196 10.06 0.24 -19.18
N MET A 197 9.17 1.12 -19.67
CA MET A 197 9.49 2.53 -19.89
C MET A 197 9.81 3.27 -18.58
N ILE A 198 9.04 3.01 -17.52
CA ILE A 198 9.25 3.64 -16.21
C ILE A 198 10.61 3.25 -15.62
N ILE A 199 10.98 1.98 -15.73
CA ILE A 199 12.25 1.45 -15.23
C ILE A 199 13.41 2.00 -16.06
N GLN A 200 13.27 2.04 -17.39
CA GLN A 200 14.27 2.62 -18.28
C GLN A 200 14.51 4.11 -17.96
N ASP A 201 13.44 4.90 -17.82
CA ASP A 201 13.52 6.32 -17.48
C ASP A 201 14.20 6.53 -16.10
N TYR A 202 13.96 5.64 -15.15
CA TYR A 202 14.64 5.67 -13.86
C TYR A 202 16.13 5.36 -13.98
N CYS A 203 16.49 4.27 -14.67
CA CYS A 203 17.88 3.88 -14.89
C CYS A 203 18.68 5.01 -15.54
N GLU A 204 18.14 5.65 -16.57
CA GLU A 204 18.77 6.81 -17.21
C GLU A 204 18.93 8.01 -16.26
N SER A 205 17.94 8.25 -15.39
CA SER A 205 18.03 9.33 -14.41
C SER A 205 19.08 9.04 -13.32
N SER A 206 19.25 7.77 -12.95
CA SER A 206 20.21 7.34 -11.93
C SER A 206 21.64 7.40 -12.47
N VAL A 207 21.86 7.11 -13.75
CA VAL A 207 23.17 7.32 -14.41
C VAL A 207 23.52 8.80 -14.53
N LYS A 208 22.55 9.67 -14.88
CA LYS A 208 22.79 11.13 -15.03
C LYS A 208 23.08 11.85 -13.72
N LYS A 209 22.69 11.28 -12.57
CA LYS A 209 23.02 11.81 -11.24
C LYS A 209 24.46 11.52 -10.82
N ALA A 210 25.19 10.64 -11.50
CA ALA A 210 26.58 10.34 -11.19
C ALA A 210 27.50 11.41 -11.81
N PRO A 211 28.24 12.20 -11.01
CA PRO A 211 29.26 13.10 -11.55
C PRO A 211 30.38 12.26 -12.17
N GLU A 212 30.80 12.64 -13.38
CA GLU A 212 31.75 11.94 -14.27
C GLU A 212 33.14 11.63 -13.66
N GLN A 213 33.39 12.05 -12.41
CA GLN A 213 34.68 11.95 -11.73
C GLN A 213 34.62 11.42 -10.29
N ALA A 214 33.46 11.01 -9.75
CA ALA A 214 33.40 10.30 -8.47
C ALA A 214 32.85 8.89 -8.68
N VAL A 215 33.74 7.92 -8.49
CA VAL A 215 33.51 6.47 -8.51
C VAL A 215 32.15 6.09 -7.91
N ASP A 216 31.22 5.77 -8.80
CA ASP A 216 30.07 4.87 -8.67
C ASP A 216 29.10 5.08 -7.49
N GLU A 217 29.29 6.04 -6.59
CA GLU A 217 28.53 6.18 -5.33
C GLU A 217 27.57 7.38 -5.35
N VAL A 218 26.26 7.10 -5.20
CA VAL A 218 25.17 8.09 -5.19
C VAL A 218 24.65 8.26 -3.76
N VAL A 219 24.61 9.49 -3.28
CA VAL A 219 23.97 9.84 -2.00
C VAL A 219 22.48 10.03 -2.24
N ILE A 220 21.66 9.22 -1.58
CA ILE A 220 20.20 9.23 -1.64
C ILE A 220 19.68 9.90 -0.38
N GLU A 221 19.00 11.03 -0.55
CA GLU A 221 18.32 11.74 0.52
C GLU A 221 16.83 11.38 0.54
N TYR A 222 16.36 10.85 1.67
CA TYR A 222 14.94 10.62 1.95
C TYR A 222 14.55 11.35 3.24
N GLU A 223 13.24 11.62 3.42
CA GLU A 223 12.66 12.53 4.43
C GLU A 223 13.18 12.36 5.88
N ASN A 224 13.86 11.26 6.23
CA ASN A 224 14.44 11.02 7.55
C ASN A 224 15.84 10.34 7.55
N SER A 225 16.52 10.15 6.41
CA SER A 225 17.88 9.55 6.39
C SER A 225 18.59 9.75 5.04
N SER A 226 19.91 9.82 5.09
CA SER A 226 20.79 9.75 3.92
C SER A 226 21.44 8.37 3.84
N ALA A 227 21.54 7.80 2.64
CA ALA A 227 22.33 6.60 2.39
C ALA A 227 23.16 6.73 1.11
N GLN A 228 24.32 6.09 1.13
CA GLN A 228 25.16 5.90 -0.03
C GLN A 228 24.80 4.58 -0.70
N SER A 229 24.52 4.60 -2.00
CA SER A 229 24.33 3.39 -2.80
C SER A 229 24.98 3.60 -4.16
N SER A 230 25.54 2.53 -4.73
CA SER A 230 26.18 2.67 -6.04
C SER A 230 25.14 2.83 -7.16
N GLY A 231 25.43 3.65 -8.16
CA GLY A 231 24.53 3.86 -9.31
C GLY A 231 24.20 2.54 -10.02
N TYR A 232 25.21 1.66 -10.15
CA TYR A 232 25.02 0.29 -10.63
C TYR A 232 24.02 -0.50 -9.77
N GLN A 233 24.08 -0.38 -8.44
CA GLN A 233 23.17 -1.09 -7.52
C GLN A 233 21.72 -0.64 -7.69
N LEU A 234 21.48 0.65 -7.91
CA LEU A 234 20.15 1.20 -8.17
C LEU A 234 19.56 0.64 -9.47
N VAL A 235 20.37 0.63 -10.53
CA VAL A 235 19.96 0.09 -11.84
C VAL A 235 19.66 -1.40 -11.75
N GLN A 236 20.54 -2.20 -11.13
CA GLN A 236 20.32 -3.64 -10.99
C GLN A 236 19.08 -3.95 -10.14
N SER A 237 18.84 -3.17 -9.08
CA SER A 237 17.64 -3.34 -8.25
C SER A 237 16.37 -3.03 -9.04
N ALA A 238 16.38 -1.98 -9.88
CA ALA A 238 15.24 -1.64 -10.72
C ALA A 238 14.94 -2.71 -11.79
N LEU A 239 15.97 -3.27 -12.43
CA LEU A 239 15.81 -4.41 -13.34
C LEU A 239 15.28 -5.65 -12.60
N GLY A 240 15.76 -5.89 -11.39
CA GLY A 240 15.21 -6.95 -10.53
C GLY A 240 13.71 -6.76 -10.26
N ILE A 241 13.26 -5.53 -9.98
CA ILE A 241 11.83 -5.23 -9.82
C ILE A 241 11.04 -5.56 -11.10
N GLN A 242 11.61 -5.30 -12.29
CA GLN A 242 11.00 -5.69 -13.57
C GLN A 242 10.82 -7.20 -13.68
N ASP A 243 11.83 -7.98 -13.32
CA ASP A 243 11.79 -9.45 -13.40
C ASP A 243 10.77 -10.03 -12.40
N TYR A 244 10.71 -9.47 -11.19
CA TYR A 244 9.67 -9.79 -10.20
C TYR A 244 8.28 -9.46 -10.74
N PHE A 245 8.13 -8.33 -11.43
CA PHE A 245 6.86 -7.92 -12.03
C PHE A 245 6.41 -8.89 -13.13
N ASP A 246 7.32 -9.23 -14.05
CA ASP A 246 7.06 -10.18 -15.14
C ASP A 246 6.68 -11.57 -14.62
N THR A 247 7.29 -11.97 -13.50
CA THR A 247 7.00 -13.26 -12.87
C THR A 247 5.69 -13.23 -12.08
N LEU A 248 5.42 -12.18 -11.29
CA LEU A 248 4.32 -12.18 -10.31
C LEU A 248 2.98 -11.65 -10.84
N LEU A 249 2.96 -10.90 -11.95
CA LEU A 249 1.72 -10.27 -12.43
C LEU A 249 0.58 -11.28 -12.57
N GLY A 250 0.81 -12.35 -13.33
CA GLY A 250 -0.19 -13.37 -13.62
C GLY A 250 -0.62 -14.20 -12.40
N PHE A 251 0.06 -14.10 -11.25
CA PHE A 251 -0.25 -14.89 -10.06
C PHE A 251 -0.94 -14.06 -8.97
N GLN A 252 -0.42 -12.86 -8.67
CA GLN A 252 -0.76 -12.14 -7.43
C GLN A 252 -1.12 -10.66 -7.60
N LEU A 253 -0.80 -10.02 -8.73
CA LEU A 253 -0.96 -8.56 -8.88
C LEU A 253 -2.28 -8.14 -9.52
N LEU A 254 -3.03 -9.07 -10.11
CA LEU A 254 -4.31 -8.80 -10.77
C LEU A 254 -5.48 -9.00 -9.81
N TYR A 255 -6.44 -8.08 -9.84
CA TYR A 255 -7.72 -8.28 -9.18
C TYR A 255 -8.55 -9.34 -9.90
N LYS A 256 -9.54 -9.92 -9.22
CA LYS A 256 -10.45 -10.93 -9.80
C LYS A 256 -11.08 -10.42 -11.11
N PHE A 257 -11.49 -9.15 -11.15
CA PHE A 257 -12.12 -8.53 -12.31
C PHE A 257 -11.17 -8.37 -13.53
N GLU A 258 -9.86 -8.29 -13.34
CA GLU A 258 -8.87 -8.14 -14.42
C GLU A 258 -8.40 -9.49 -14.99
N ARG A 259 -8.75 -10.62 -14.35
CA ARG A 259 -8.30 -11.95 -14.76
C ARG A 259 -8.71 -12.30 -16.19
N GLN A 260 -9.94 -11.95 -16.58
CA GLN A 260 -10.43 -12.21 -17.94
C GLN A 260 -9.63 -11.41 -18.97
N GLN A 261 -9.38 -10.12 -18.72
CA GLN A 261 -8.56 -9.27 -19.59
C GLN A 261 -7.17 -9.86 -19.79
N TYR A 262 -6.51 -10.34 -18.72
CA TYR A 262 -5.20 -10.99 -18.83
C TYR A 262 -5.25 -12.28 -19.65
N TYR A 263 -6.29 -13.09 -19.48
CA TYR A 263 -6.47 -14.30 -20.30
C TYR A 263 -6.67 -13.97 -21.78
N ASP A 264 -7.49 -12.96 -22.10
CA ASP A 264 -7.73 -12.52 -23.46
C ASP A 264 -6.42 -12.05 -24.13
N GLU A 265 -5.60 -11.29 -23.38
CA GLU A 265 -4.27 -10.91 -23.87
C GLU A 265 -3.39 -12.13 -24.13
N LEU A 266 -3.35 -13.12 -23.21
CA LEU A 266 -2.58 -14.36 -23.40
C LEU A 266 -2.99 -15.14 -24.64
N VAL A 267 -4.29 -15.18 -24.96
CA VAL A 267 -4.81 -15.80 -26.18
C VAL A 267 -4.35 -15.01 -27.40
N LYS A 268 -4.52 -13.67 -27.42
CA LYS A 268 -4.05 -12.81 -28.51
C LYS A 268 -2.56 -12.99 -28.79
N ALA A 269 -1.73 -13.09 -27.75
CA ALA A 269 -0.29 -13.27 -27.91
C ALA A 269 0.10 -14.64 -28.53
N ARG A 270 -0.75 -15.67 -28.37
CA ARG A 270 -0.56 -16.98 -29.03
C ARG A 270 -1.00 -16.96 -30.49
N GLU A 271 -1.92 -16.08 -30.85
CA GLU A 271 -2.52 -16.01 -32.20
C GLU A 271 -1.71 -15.18 -33.21
N VAL A 272 -0.73 -14.37 -32.78
CA VAL A 272 0.09 -13.54 -33.70
C VAL A 272 0.90 -14.42 -34.68
N PRO A 273 0.63 -14.41 -36.00
CA PRO A 273 1.31 -15.25 -36.97
C PRO A 273 2.71 -14.74 -37.32
N LYS A 274 3.65 -15.66 -37.58
CA LYS A 274 4.96 -15.39 -38.19
C LYS A 274 4.77 -14.77 -39.59
N THR A 275 4.95 -13.47 -39.76
CA THR A 275 5.10 -12.77 -41.06
C THR A 275 5.93 -11.49 -40.81
N ASN A 276 6.95 -11.06 -41.54
CA ASN A 276 7.69 -11.53 -42.71
C ASN A 276 9.10 -10.92 -42.62
N GLU A 277 10.14 -11.71 -42.32
CA GLU A 277 11.52 -11.38 -42.69
C GLU A 277 11.83 -12.20 -43.93
N ASN A 278 11.60 -11.64 -45.12
CA ASN A 278 12.13 -12.15 -46.37
C ASN A 278 12.08 -11.05 -47.42
N GLU A 279 13.05 -10.12 -47.38
CA GLU A 279 13.63 -9.53 -48.59
C GLU A 279 15.09 -9.12 -48.32
N VAL A 280 16.01 -10.06 -48.53
CA VAL A 280 17.36 -9.74 -49.04
C VAL A 280 17.74 -10.82 -50.05
N PRO A 281 18.10 -10.47 -51.30
CA PRO A 281 18.39 -11.45 -52.34
C PRO A 281 19.85 -11.89 -52.25
N SER A 282 20.13 -13.19 -52.11
CA SER A 282 21.50 -13.71 -52.20
C SER A 282 21.57 -15.14 -52.73
N LYS A 283 21.87 -15.21 -54.04
CA LYS A 283 22.74 -16.16 -54.77
C LYS A 283 22.86 -17.61 -54.25
N LYS A 284 22.32 -18.52 -55.07
CA LYS A 284 22.89 -19.79 -55.57
C LYS A 284 24.08 -20.35 -54.76
N ARG A 285 23.91 -21.51 -54.12
CA ARG A 285 24.89 -22.62 -54.12
C ARG A 285 24.25 -23.96 -53.73
N ARG A 286 24.87 -25.01 -54.26
CA ARG A 286 24.37 -26.34 -54.59
C ARG A 286 24.81 -27.36 -53.52
N SER A 287 23.87 -28.23 -53.12
CA SER A 287 23.97 -29.64 -52.67
C SER A 287 25.25 -30.11 -51.96
N THR A 288 25.08 -30.67 -50.75
CA THR A 288 25.41 -32.08 -50.41
C THR A 288 24.62 -32.50 -49.16
N LYS A 289 24.21 -33.77 -49.13
CA LYS A 289 23.22 -34.38 -48.24
C LYS A 289 23.95 -35.38 -47.35
N GLU A 290 23.95 -35.18 -46.03
CA GLU A 290 24.28 -36.21 -45.02
C GLU A 290 23.19 -36.17 -43.94
N PRO A 291 22.75 -37.33 -43.40
CA PRO A 291 21.69 -37.40 -42.42
C PRO A 291 22.25 -37.41 -40.99
N GLU A 292 21.91 -36.39 -40.20
CA GLU A 292 22.16 -36.36 -38.75
C GLU A 292 20.83 -36.19 -37.98
N PRO A 293 20.80 -36.59 -36.69
CA PRO A 293 19.71 -37.40 -36.13
C PRO A 293 18.46 -36.58 -35.80
N GLU A 294 17.31 -37.27 -35.80
CA GLU A 294 16.03 -36.73 -35.32
C GLU A 294 16.15 -36.35 -33.82
N VAL A 295 16.51 -35.09 -33.56
CA VAL A 295 16.29 -34.46 -32.27
C VAL A 295 14.80 -34.08 -32.23
N PRO A 296 14.02 -34.55 -31.23
CA PRO A 296 12.61 -34.19 -31.12
C PRO A 296 12.48 -32.66 -31.04
N PRO A 297 11.39 -32.06 -31.57
CA PRO A 297 11.25 -30.62 -31.61
C PRO A 297 11.34 -30.11 -30.17
N THR A 298 12.45 -29.46 -29.87
CA THR A 298 12.64 -28.77 -28.59
C THR A 298 11.53 -27.74 -28.57
N THR A 299 10.54 -27.98 -27.70
CA THR A 299 9.44 -27.09 -27.36
C THR A 299 9.98 -25.68 -27.27
N THR A 300 9.82 -24.94 -28.36
CA THR A 300 10.09 -23.51 -28.38
C THR A 300 8.99 -22.95 -27.50
N ALA A 301 9.35 -22.56 -26.27
CA ALA A 301 8.40 -22.03 -25.30
C ALA A 301 7.48 -21.00 -26.02
N PRO A 302 6.15 -21.13 -25.89
CA PRO A 302 5.24 -20.17 -26.52
C PRO A 302 5.64 -18.78 -26.03
N ARG A 303 5.87 -17.84 -26.96
CA ARG A 303 6.25 -16.45 -26.66
C ARG A 303 5.33 -15.94 -25.54
N SER A 304 5.87 -15.88 -24.32
CA SER A 304 5.12 -15.43 -23.16
C SER A 304 4.88 -13.95 -23.32
N ILE A 305 3.68 -13.48 -22.97
CA ILE A 305 3.48 -12.06 -22.75
C ILE A 305 4.50 -11.62 -21.74
N LYS A 306 5.16 -10.48 -22.01
CA LYS A 306 6.03 -9.82 -21.05
C LYS A 306 5.21 -8.73 -20.34
N PRO A 307 4.71 -8.96 -19.11
CA PRO A 307 3.91 -8.00 -18.37
C PRO A 307 4.43 -6.57 -18.38
N SER A 308 5.75 -6.41 -18.23
CA SER A 308 6.42 -5.12 -18.15
C SER A 308 6.26 -4.26 -19.41
N LYS A 309 5.96 -4.89 -20.55
CA LYS A 309 5.69 -4.21 -21.84
C LYS A 309 4.22 -3.84 -22.05
N MET A 310 3.32 -4.38 -21.22
CA MET A 310 1.87 -4.24 -21.41
C MET A 310 1.23 -3.40 -20.31
N TYR A 311 1.67 -3.60 -19.06
CA TYR A 311 1.07 -2.99 -17.88
C TYR A 311 1.83 -1.74 -17.45
N GLY A 312 1.17 -0.89 -16.65
CA GLY A 312 1.67 0.43 -16.27
C GLY A 312 1.87 0.61 -14.76
N LEU A 313 1.92 1.88 -14.33
CA LEU A 313 2.22 2.25 -12.95
C LEU A 313 1.33 1.60 -11.87
N PRO A 314 -0.01 1.50 -12.02
CA PRO A 314 -0.86 0.94 -10.96
C PRO A 314 -0.44 -0.47 -10.56
N HIS A 315 -0.19 -1.36 -11.53
CA HIS A 315 0.24 -2.74 -11.27
C HIS A 315 1.65 -2.80 -10.67
N LEU A 316 2.56 -1.92 -11.09
CA LEU A 316 3.89 -1.81 -10.48
C LEU A 316 3.79 -1.40 -9.01
N LEU A 317 2.90 -0.46 -8.67
CA LEU A 317 2.68 -0.07 -7.28
C LEU A 317 2.09 -1.21 -6.44
N ARG A 318 1.25 -2.08 -7.02
CA ARG A 318 0.73 -3.27 -6.33
C ARG A 318 1.87 -4.20 -5.91
N LEU A 319 2.85 -4.41 -6.80
CA LEU A 319 4.08 -5.17 -6.50
C LEU A 319 4.86 -4.50 -5.36
N LEU A 320 5.17 -3.21 -5.51
CA LEU A 320 6.00 -2.46 -4.55
C LEU A 320 5.36 -2.39 -3.16
N SER A 321 4.03 -2.33 -3.08
CA SER A 321 3.30 -2.28 -1.80
C SER A 321 3.39 -3.55 -0.95
N ARG A 322 3.82 -4.68 -1.54
CA ARG A 322 3.99 -5.97 -0.84
C ARG A 322 5.40 -6.54 -1.00
N PHE A 323 6.35 -5.70 -1.42
CA PHE A 323 7.69 -6.17 -1.78
C PHE A 323 8.49 -6.65 -0.57
N ASP A 324 8.19 -6.11 0.60
CA ASP A 324 8.68 -6.57 1.89
C ASP A 324 8.31 -8.04 2.16
N VAL A 325 7.09 -8.45 1.81
CA VAL A 325 6.65 -9.84 1.91
C VAL A 325 7.45 -10.72 0.95
N TYR A 326 7.69 -10.27 -0.28
CA TYR A 326 8.47 -11.02 -1.27
C TYR A 326 9.93 -11.20 -0.89
N LEU A 327 10.54 -10.19 -0.28
CA LEU A 327 11.92 -10.27 0.22
C LEU A 327 12.07 -11.29 1.35
N LYS A 328 11.04 -11.50 2.18
CA LYS A 328 11.05 -12.49 3.28
C LYS A 328 10.97 -13.95 2.79
N LEU A 329 10.56 -14.19 1.53
CA LEU A 329 10.44 -15.55 0.99
C LEU A 329 11.79 -16.21 0.67
N THR A 330 12.86 -15.42 0.62
CA THR A 330 14.20 -15.87 0.24
C THR A 330 15.22 -15.46 1.31
N SER A 331 16.18 -16.34 1.61
CA SER A 331 17.22 -16.07 2.60
C SER A 331 18.29 -15.13 2.07
N TRP A 332 18.11 -13.83 2.32
CA TRP A 332 19.09 -12.80 1.96
C TRP A 332 20.05 -12.50 3.12
N LYS A 333 21.27 -12.06 2.77
CA LYS A 333 22.18 -11.43 3.73
C LYS A 333 21.62 -10.08 4.15
N GLU A 334 21.75 -9.72 5.42
CA GLU A 334 21.23 -8.45 5.97
C GLU A 334 21.71 -7.22 5.18
N ARG A 335 22.99 -7.21 4.79
CA ARG A 335 23.56 -6.15 3.95
C ARG A 335 22.85 -6.04 2.59
N THR A 336 22.51 -7.15 1.96
CA THR A 336 21.82 -7.18 0.67
C THR A 336 20.39 -6.68 0.81
N ILE A 337 19.67 -7.07 1.88
CA ILE A 337 18.32 -6.55 2.14
C ILE A 337 18.35 -5.04 2.33
N LYS A 338 19.31 -4.51 3.11
CA LYS A 338 19.52 -3.06 3.27
C LYS A 338 19.69 -2.37 1.92
N MET A 339 20.59 -2.89 1.08
CA MET A 339 20.86 -2.33 -0.25
C MET A 339 19.61 -2.31 -1.14
N ILE A 340 18.89 -3.43 -1.24
CA ILE A 340 17.67 -3.53 -2.04
C ILE A 340 16.60 -2.57 -1.50
N THR A 341 16.44 -2.50 -0.18
CA THR A 341 15.46 -1.62 0.47
C THR A 341 15.76 -0.16 0.19
N THR A 342 17.02 0.27 0.31
CA THR A 342 17.47 1.62 -0.03
C THR A 342 17.20 1.94 -1.52
N ALA A 343 17.48 1.01 -2.42
CA ALA A 343 17.24 1.19 -3.85
C ALA A 343 15.74 1.32 -4.18
N ILE A 344 14.89 0.53 -3.51
CA ILE A 344 13.43 0.63 -3.66
C ILE A 344 12.91 1.97 -3.14
N HIS A 345 13.44 2.45 -2.02
CA HIS A 345 13.07 3.76 -1.48
C HIS A 345 13.44 4.90 -2.43
N ASP A 346 14.63 4.89 -3.04
CA ASP A 346 14.99 5.88 -4.08
C ASP A 346 14.03 5.80 -5.27
N PHE A 347 13.72 4.58 -5.71
CA PHE A 347 12.78 4.37 -6.80
C PHE A 347 11.37 4.90 -6.46
N LEU A 348 10.87 4.68 -5.25
CA LEU A 348 9.60 5.22 -4.78
C LEU A 348 9.61 6.75 -4.72
N VAL A 349 10.72 7.36 -4.29
CA VAL A 349 10.89 8.82 -4.31
C VAL A 349 10.86 9.34 -5.74
N TYR A 350 11.55 8.66 -6.67
CA TYR A 350 11.53 9.00 -8.09
C TYR A 350 10.12 8.91 -8.69
N LEU A 351 9.39 7.82 -8.41
CA LEU A 351 8.01 7.63 -8.89
C LEU A 351 7.08 8.73 -8.34
N ASN A 352 7.23 9.08 -7.06
CA ASN A 352 6.44 10.14 -6.44
C ASN A 352 6.71 11.52 -7.07
N LYS A 353 7.97 11.83 -7.41
CA LYS A 353 8.34 13.08 -8.10
C LYS A 353 7.78 13.15 -9.53
N ASN A 354 7.67 12.01 -10.22
CA ASN A 354 7.25 11.92 -11.61
C ASN A 354 5.81 11.39 -11.79
N LEU A 355 5.00 11.41 -10.72
CA LEU A 355 3.70 10.74 -10.69
C LEU A 355 2.75 11.20 -11.79
N SER A 356 2.67 12.52 -12.02
CA SER A 356 1.80 13.13 -13.02
C SER A 356 2.16 12.76 -14.47
N LYS A 357 3.42 12.38 -14.72
CA LYS A 357 3.86 11.87 -16.03
C LYS A 357 3.29 10.48 -16.28
N TYR A 358 3.45 9.60 -15.30
CA TYR A 358 3.17 8.17 -15.43
C TYR A 358 1.71 7.78 -15.18
N TYR A 359 0.94 8.60 -14.47
CA TYR A 359 -0.42 8.26 -14.08
C TYR A 359 -1.42 9.39 -14.34
N ILE A 360 -2.45 9.08 -15.11
CA ILE A 360 -3.59 9.94 -15.41
C ILE A 360 -4.86 9.09 -15.34
N MET A 361 -5.56 9.17 -14.21
CA MET A 361 -6.80 8.43 -13.91
C MET A 361 -7.78 8.32 -15.10
N ASN A 362 -8.07 9.45 -15.75
CA ASN A 362 -9.11 9.51 -16.78
C ASN A 362 -8.66 8.95 -18.13
N ARG A 363 -7.35 8.76 -18.34
CA ARG A 363 -6.78 8.27 -19.59
C ARG A 363 -6.30 6.83 -19.50
N ASP A 364 -5.97 6.37 -18.30
CA ASP A 364 -5.36 5.06 -18.10
C ASP A 364 -6.42 3.97 -17.81
N TYR A 365 -7.70 4.34 -17.63
CA TYR A 365 -8.81 3.40 -17.39
C TYR A 365 -9.97 3.57 -18.37
N ASP A 366 -10.58 2.45 -18.74
CA ASP A 366 -11.82 2.37 -19.53
C ASP A 366 -12.92 1.62 -18.79
N VAL A 367 -14.17 2.02 -19.03
CA VAL A 367 -15.33 1.27 -18.52
C VAL A 367 -15.41 -0.07 -19.24
N ALA A 368 -15.42 -1.16 -18.48
CA ALA A 368 -15.52 -2.50 -19.05
C ALA A 368 -16.88 -2.67 -19.75
N SER A 369 -16.87 -3.32 -20.91
CA SER A 369 -18.10 -3.57 -21.67
C SER A 369 -19.08 -4.43 -20.85
N PRO A 370 -20.41 -4.29 -21.06
CA PRO A 370 -21.39 -5.15 -20.39
C PRO A 370 -21.17 -6.65 -20.64
N ALA A 371 -20.62 -7.01 -21.80
CA ALA A 371 -20.25 -8.39 -22.11
C ALA A 371 -19.10 -8.88 -21.23
N TYR A 372 -18.05 -8.06 -21.08
CA TYR A 372 -16.91 -8.36 -20.22
C TYR A 372 -17.35 -8.51 -18.75
N GLN A 373 -18.19 -7.60 -18.26
CA GLN A 373 -18.67 -7.64 -16.86
C GLN A 373 -19.39 -8.96 -16.54
N ARG A 374 -20.19 -9.49 -17.47
CA ARG A 374 -20.85 -10.80 -17.31
C ARG A 374 -19.85 -11.95 -17.24
N GLN A 375 -18.84 -11.94 -18.11
CA GLN A 375 -17.80 -12.97 -18.13
C GLN A 375 -16.96 -12.94 -16.84
N ALA A 376 -16.51 -11.76 -16.42
CA ALA A 376 -15.69 -11.58 -15.23
C ALA A 376 -16.41 -11.89 -13.91
N THR A 377 -17.74 -11.83 -13.87
CA THR A 377 -18.56 -12.19 -12.68
C THR A 377 -18.84 -13.70 -12.60
N THR A 378 -18.75 -14.41 -13.72
CA THR A 378 -19.04 -15.86 -13.80
C THR A 378 -17.83 -16.71 -13.42
N LEU A 379 -16.62 -16.16 -13.56
CA LEU A 379 -15.37 -16.69 -13.01
C LEU A 379 -15.24 -16.34 -11.52
#